data_AF-A0A7S7QJS6-F1
#
_entry.id   AF-A0A7S7QJS6-F1
#
_cell.length_a   1.000
_cell.length_b   1.000
_cell.length_c   1.000
_cell.angle_alpha   90.00
_cell.angle_beta   90.00
_cell.angle_gamma   90.00
#
_symmetry.space_group_name_H-M   'P 1'
#
loop_
_entity.id
_entity.type
_entity.pdbx_description
1 polymer ?
#
loop_
_entity_poly.entity_id
_entity_poly.type
_entity_poly.pdbx_seq_one_letter_code
_entity_poly.pdbx_strand_id
1 'polypeptide(L)'
;MCRARQLIVDARERNKMDGWIVTVAVFKEEVDDDEAFRHITYVVAVADPAEAVRMTLADCGAKAAMLNCPIEEEQLLRLGVKPSELVIVHEDAIGPIISRPRRH
;
A
#
# COMPACT_ATOMS: atom_id res chain seq x y z
N MET A 1 6.87 26.88 29.66
CA MET A 1 7.03 26.83 28.18
C MET A 1 5.67 27.08 27.55
N CYS A 2 5.56 27.99 26.59
CA CYS A 2 4.27 28.43 26.06
C CYS A 2 3.59 27.35 25.20
N ARG A 3 2.31 27.11 25.43
CA ARG A 3 1.42 26.14 24.74
C ARG A 3 1.47 26.25 23.20
N ALA A 4 1.75 27.44 22.67
CA ALA A 4 1.94 27.69 21.24
C ALA A 4 3.20 27.02 20.66
N ARG A 5 4.29 26.89 21.43
CA ARG A 5 5.48 26.14 20.98
C ARG A 5 5.22 24.64 20.93
N GLN A 6 4.40 24.11 21.85
CA GLN A 6 4.00 22.70 21.84
C GLN A 6 3.13 22.40 20.61
N LEU A 7 2.14 23.24 20.31
CA LEU A 7 1.27 23.06 19.13
C LEU A 7 2.02 23.15 17.79
N ILE A 8 3.09 23.95 17.71
CA ILE A 8 3.93 24.05 16.50
C ILE A 8 4.84 22.83 16.36
N VAL A 9 5.34 22.27 17.47
CA VAL A 9 6.10 21.01 17.48
C VAL A 9 5.17 19.84 17.10
N ASP A 10 3.97 19.77 17.68
CA ASP A 10 2.95 18.74 17.39
C ASP A 10 2.35 18.86 15.97
N ALA A 11 2.46 20.02 15.32
CA ALA A 11 2.08 20.23 13.91
C ALA A 11 3.24 19.94 12.95
N ARG A 12 4.49 20.13 13.40
CA ARG A 12 5.71 19.83 12.65
C ARG A 12 6.05 18.33 12.65
N GLU A 13 5.68 17.59 13.69
CA GLU A 13 5.72 16.12 13.71
C GLU A 13 4.63 15.47 12.84
N ARG A 14 3.57 16.22 12.48
CA ARG A 14 2.47 15.78 11.60
C ARG A 14 2.75 15.91 10.11
N ASN A 15 3.94 16.39 9.74
CA ASN A 15 4.35 16.64 8.35
C ASN A 15 5.64 15.87 8.00
N LYS A 16 5.93 14.81 8.76
CA LYS A 16 6.99 13.83 8.50
C LYS A 16 6.35 12.70 7.68
N MET A 17 7.02 12.20 6.64
CA MET A 17 6.37 11.30 5.69
C MET A 17 6.10 9.92 6.28
N ASP A 18 4.84 9.66 6.61
CA ASP A 18 4.35 8.30 6.85
C ASP A 18 3.61 7.81 5.59
N GLY A 19 3.79 6.53 5.26
CA GLY A 19 3.10 5.88 4.15
C GLY A 19 2.18 4.76 4.64
N TRP A 20 1.62 4.01 3.70
CA TRP A 20 0.75 2.88 4.01
C TRP A 20 1.07 1.65 3.16
N ILE A 21 0.91 0.48 3.78
CA ILE A 21 0.85 -0.80 3.07
C ILE A 21 -0.62 -1.09 2.74
N VAL A 22 -0.95 -1.24 1.46
CA VAL A 22 -2.31 -1.45 0.96
C VAL A 22 -2.35 -2.74 0.17
N THR A 23 -3.26 -3.66 0.49
CA THR A 23 -3.49 -4.88 -0.30
C THR A 23 -4.80 -4.76 -1.05
N VAL A 24 -4.81 -5.12 -2.33
CA VAL A 24 -6.02 -5.16 -3.17
C VAL A 24 -6.25 -6.55 -3.71
N ALA A 25 -7.50 -6.88 -3.99
CA ALA A 25 -7.87 -8.06 -4.77
C ALA A 25 -8.39 -7.60 -6.13
N VAL A 26 -7.67 -8.00 -7.19
CA VAL A 26 -8.02 -7.67 -8.59
C VAL A 26 -8.61 -8.92 -9.24
N PHE A 27 -9.77 -8.78 -9.88
CA PHE A 27 -10.39 -9.87 -10.65
C PHE A 27 -9.54 -10.19 -11.89
N LYS A 28 -9.39 -11.47 -12.24
CA LYS A 28 -8.81 -11.85 -13.54
C LYS A 28 -9.87 -11.68 -14.62
N GLU A 29 -9.52 -11.01 -15.72
CA GLU A 29 -10.46 -10.69 -16.80
C GLU A 29 -10.76 -11.89 -17.74
N GLU A 30 -9.99 -12.98 -17.68
CA GLU A 30 -10.03 -14.07 -18.68
C GLU A 30 -10.21 -15.50 -18.12
N VAL A 31 -10.66 -15.66 -16.88
CA VAL A 31 -10.91 -17.00 -16.31
C VAL A 31 -12.39 -17.13 -16.00
N ASP A 32 -13.05 -18.10 -16.64
CA ASP A 32 -14.46 -18.51 -16.45
C ASP A 32 -14.74 -19.11 -15.04
N ASP A 33 -13.80 -18.90 -14.12
CA ASP A 33 -13.83 -19.34 -12.74
C ASP A 33 -13.95 -18.08 -11.88
N ASP A 34 -15.17 -17.84 -11.37
CA ASP A 34 -15.61 -16.65 -10.63
C ASP A 34 -14.77 -16.34 -9.36
N GLU A 35 -13.79 -17.18 -9.05
CA GLU A 35 -13.00 -17.16 -7.81
C GLU A 35 -11.51 -16.86 -8.03
N ALA A 36 -11.09 -16.55 -9.27
CA ALA A 36 -9.69 -16.28 -9.57
C ALA A 36 -9.28 -14.81 -9.29
N PHE A 37 -9.12 -14.45 -8.03
CA PHE A 37 -8.55 -13.17 -7.61
C PHE A 37 -7.01 -13.18 -7.67
N ARG A 38 -6.40 -12.01 -7.91
CA ARG A 38 -4.98 -11.75 -7.68
C ARG A 38 -4.84 -10.76 -6.54
N HIS A 39 -4.09 -11.10 -5.50
CA HIS A 39 -3.72 -10.12 -4.48
C HIS A 39 -2.46 -9.38 -4.88
N ILE A 40 -2.52 -8.06 -4.75
CA ILE A 40 -1.39 -7.17 -4.96
C ILE A 40 -1.21 -6.34 -3.70
N THR A 41 -0.01 -6.31 -3.16
CA THR A 41 0.36 -5.47 -2.03
C THR A 41 1.21 -4.30 -2.53
N TYR A 42 0.77 -3.11 -2.18
CA TYR A 42 1.38 -1.84 -2.49
C TYR A 42 1.98 -1.22 -1.24
N VAL A 43 3.05 -0.45 -1.45
CA VAL A 43 3.54 0.56 -0.51
C VAL A 43 3.25 1.92 -1.14
N VAL A 44 2.58 2.81 -0.39
CA VAL A 44 2.15 4.13 -0.86
C VAL A 44 2.73 5.22 0.03
N ALA A 45 3.49 6.15 -0.54
CA ALA A 45 4.18 7.21 0.18
C ALA A 45 3.30 8.47 0.34
N VAL A 46 2.15 8.31 1.02
CA VAL A 46 1.25 9.41 1.40
C VAL A 46 0.77 9.25 2.83
N ALA A 47 0.66 10.35 3.56
CA ALA A 47 0.30 10.33 4.98
C ALA A 47 -1.18 10.02 5.22
N ASP A 48 -2.09 10.50 4.36
CA ASP A 48 -3.52 10.25 4.49
C ASP A 48 -3.86 8.79 4.10
N PRO A 49 -4.35 7.94 5.03
CA PRO A 49 -4.73 6.57 4.72
C PRO A 49 -5.81 6.47 3.64
N ALA A 50 -6.73 7.44 3.61
CA ALA A 50 -7.79 7.45 2.62
C ALA A 50 -7.23 7.77 1.22
N GLU A 51 -6.24 8.68 1.12
CA GLU A 51 -5.50 8.95 -0.10
C GLU A 51 -4.71 7.73 -0.57
N ALA A 52 -4.04 7.01 0.34
CA ALA A 52 -3.31 5.79 -0.01
C ALA A 52 -4.22 4.74 -0.65
N VAL A 53 -5.41 4.54 -0.08
CA VAL A 53 -6.43 3.64 -0.65
C VAL A 53 -6.91 4.14 -2.01
N ARG A 54 -7.26 5.43 -2.15
CA ARG A 54 -7.73 6.00 -3.42
C ARG A 54 -6.69 5.83 -4.53
N MET A 55 -5.42 6.14 -4.25
CA MET A 55 -4.32 5.99 -5.20
C MET A 55 -4.15 4.53 -5.64
N THR A 56 -4.16 3.61 -4.68
CA THR A 56 -4.01 2.18 -4.97
C THR A 56 -5.15 1.66 -5.84
N LEU A 57 -6.41 2.00 -5.53
CA LEU A 57 -7.57 1.59 -6.32
C LEU A 57 -7.54 2.18 -7.72
N ALA A 58 -7.11 3.43 -7.87
CA ALA A 58 -6.97 4.08 -9.17
C ALA A 58 -5.89 3.43 -10.04
N ASP A 59 -4.80 2.95 -9.44
CA ASP A 59 -3.70 2.26 -10.14
C ASP A 59 -4.11 0.88 -10.68
N CYS A 60 -4.73 0.05 -9.83
CA CYS A 60 -4.99 -1.36 -10.15
C CYS A 60 -6.40 -1.67 -10.68
N GLY A 61 -7.35 -0.72 -10.60
CA GLY A 61 -8.75 -0.93 -10.98
C GLY A 61 -9.54 -1.87 -10.07
N ALA A 62 -8.99 -2.25 -8.91
CA ALA A 62 -9.73 -3.05 -7.93
C ALA A 62 -10.97 -2.32 -7.41
N LYS A 63 -11.96 -3.08 -6.98
CA LYS A 63 -13.19 -2.52 -6.37
C LYS A 63 -13.03 -2.20 -4.89
N ALA A 64 -12.07 -2.83 -4.22
CA ALA A 64 -11.85 -2.69 -2.79
C ALA A 64 -10.37 -2.91 -2.44
N ALA A 65 -9.94 -2.27 -1.36
CA ALA A 65 -8.60 -2.37 -0.81
C ALA A 65 -8.67 -2.59 0.71
N MET A 66 -7.70 -3.32 1.23
CA MET A 66 -7.43 -3.47 2.65
C MET A 66 -6.20 -2.63 3.01
N LEU A 67 -6.42 -1.65 3.87
CA LEU A 67 -5.35 -0.87 4.48
C LEU A 67 -4.75 -1.71 5.61
N ASN A 68 -3.48 -2.12 5.49
CA ASN A 68 -2.87 -3.05 6.44
C ASN A 68 -2.24 -2.32 7.64
N CYS A 69 -1.18 -1.54 7.38
CA CYS A 69 -0.43 -0.85 8.42
C CYS A 69 0.30 0.38 7.85
N PRO A 70 0.63 1.36 8.70
CA PRO A 70 1.51 2.45 8.31
C PRO A 70 2.94 1.93 8.04
N ILE A 71 3.71 2.67 7.26
CA ILE A 71 5.13 2.45 7.00
C ILE A 71 5.90 3.75 7.26
N GLU A 72 7.02 3.63 7.96
CA GLU A 72 7.83 4.79 8.37
C GLU A 72 8.63 5.37 7.19
N GLU A 73 8.96 6.66 7.25
CA GLU A 73 9.76 7.37 6.25
C GLU A 73 11.06 6.63 5.91
N GLU A 74 11.78 6.14 6.93
CA GLU A 74 13.05 5.44 6.74
C GLU A 74 12.87 4.11 5.96
N GLN A 75 11.71 3.48 6.07
CA GLN A 75 11.38 2.27 5.30
C GLN A 75 11.00 2.61 3.86
N LEU A 76 10.25 3.71 3.63
CA LEU A 76 9.95 4.22 2.29
C LEU A 76 11.23 4.60 1.52
N LEU A 77 12.16 5.28 2.19
CA LEU A 77 13.47 5.64 1.62
C LEU A 77 14.28 4.41 1.22
N ARG A 78 14.26 3.34 2.03
CA ARG A 78 14.92 2.07 1.71
C ARG A 78 14.30 1.37 0.50
N LEU A 79 13.00 1.54 0.30
CA LEU A 79 12.28 1.04 -0.88
C LEU A 79 12.43 1.96 -2.10
N GLY A 80 13.04 3.14 -1.94
CA GLY A 80 13.22 4.11 -3.01
C GLY A 80 11.93 4.78 -3.49
N VAL A 81 10.86 4.73 -2.69
CA VAL A 81 9.55 5.31 -3.02
C VAL A 81 9.55 6.78 -2.68
N LYS A 82 9.27 7.66 -3.64
CA LYS A 82 9.20 9.10 -3.38
C LYS A 82 7.82 9.51 -2.85
N PRO A 83 7.72 10.68 -2.19
CA PRO A 83 6.48 11.41 -2.00
C PRO A 83 5.44 11.20 -3.10
N SER A 84 4.21 10.85 -2.73
CA SER A 84 3.09 10.68 -3.67
C SER A 84 3.31 9.61 -4.76
N GLU A 85 4.29 8.71 -4.58
CA GLU A 85 4.44 7.51 -5.40
C GLU A 85 3.87 6.28 -4.67
N LEU A 86 3.60 5.25 -5.46
CA LEU A 86 3.22 3.93 -4.99
C LEU A 86 4.02 2.87 -5.74
N VAL A 87 4.32 1.75 -5.10
CA VAL A 87 5.04 0.63 -5.72
C VAL A 87 4.42 -0.69 -5.28
N ILE A 88 4.39 -1.66 -6.19
CA ILE A 88 4.02 -3.04 -5.88
C ILE A 88 5.20 -3.71 -5.16
N VAL A 89 4.97 -4.22 -3.96
CA VAL A 89 5.97 -4.99 -3.19
C VAL A 89 5.70 -6.49 -3.21
N HIS A 90 4.47 -6.90 -3.55
CA HIS A 90 4.09 -8.30 -3.72
C HIS A 90 2.93 -8.44 -4.69
N GLU A 91 2.98 -9.43 -5.57
CA GLU A 91 1.87 -9.82 -6.45
C GLU A 91 1.79 -11.35 -6.49
N ASP A 92 0.64 -11.92 -6.13
CA ASP A 92 0.44 -13.38 -6.08
C ASP A 92 0.62 -14.07 -7.44
N ALA A 93 0.39 -13.36 -8.55
CA ALA A 93 0.60 -13.87 -9.90
C ALA A 93 2.10 -13.97 -10.27
N ILE A 94 2.95 -13.19 -9.59
CA ILE A 94 4.40 -13.15 -9.77
C ILE A 94 5.04 -13.77 -8.52
N GLY A 95 4.76 -15.04 -8.27
CA GLY A 95 5.33 -15.72 -7.10
C GLY A 95 6.86 -15.80 -7.19
N PRO A 96 7.63 -15.43 -6.14
CA PRO A 96 9.03 -15.84 -6.00
C PRO A 96 9.16 -17.33 -5.63
N ILE A 97 8.04 -18.01 -5.38
CA ILE A 97 7.99 -19.40 -4.96
C ILE A 97 7.34 -20.19 -6.09
N ILE A 98 8.18 -20.98 -6.75
CA ILE A 98 7.83 -22.11 -7.63
C ILE A 98 6.48 -22.66 -7.18
N SER A 99 5.48 -22.63 -8.08
CA SER A 99 4.13 -23.16 -7.86
C SER A 99 4.17 -24.40 -6.96
N ARG A 100 3.73 -24.26 -5.71
CA ARG A 100 3.71 -25.38 -4.79
C ARG A 100 2.77 -26.43 -5.41
N PRO A 101 3.21 -27.67 -5.67
CA PRO A 101 2.33 -28.66 -6.28
C PRO A 101 1.12 -28.85 -5.38
N ARG A 102 -0.08 -28.56 -5.90
CA ARG A 102 -1.33 -28.94 -5.24
C ARG A 102 -1.27 -30.46 -5.08
N ARG A 103 -1.24 -30.94 -3.84
CA ARG A 103 -1.42 -32.37 -3.56
C ARG A 103 -2.90 -32.67 -3.71
N HIS A 104 -3.22 -33.56 -4.65
CA HIS A 104 -4.52 -34.20 -4.82
C HIS A 104 -4.87 -35.06 -3.62
#